data_AF-A0A4Y1WRY9-F1
#
_entry.id   AF-A0A4Y1WRY9-F1
#
_cell.length_a   1.000
_cell.length_b   1.000
_cell.length_c   1.000
_cell.angle_alpha   90.00
_cell.angle_beta   90.00
_cell.angle_gamma   90.00
#
_symmetry.space_group_name_H-M   'P 1'
#
loop_
_entity.id
_entity.type
_entity.pdbx_description
1 polymer ?
#
loop_
_entity_poly.entity_id
_entity_poly.type
_entity_poly.pdbx_seq_one_letter_code
_entity_poly.pdbx_strand_id
1 'polypeptide(L)' 'MSSNVFHRYIWLADTIYRAGRITFAEINRRWLHNNMSEGKPIPLRAFHKHREAVEEFFDIRCLLQADQRILYRK' A
#
# COMPACT_ATOMS: atom_id res chain seq x y z
N MET A 1 6.64 5.06 20.83
CA MET A 1 7.02 4.34 19.59
C MET A 1 5.80 4.25 18.67
N SER A 2 5.32 5.39 18.17
CA SER A 2 4.05 5.50 17.43
C SER A 2 4.19 6.25 16.10
N SER A 3 5.41 6.67 15.77
CA SER A 3 5.76 7.50 14.61
C SER A 3 5.77 6.72 13.29
N ASN A 4 5.78 5.38 13.35
CA ASN A 4 5.96 4.57 12.15
C ASN A 4 4.72 4.54 11.26
N VAL A 5 3.50 4.50 11.83
CA VAL A 5 2.27 4.31 11.04
C VAL A 5 2.00 5.49 10.12
N PHE A 6 2.19 6.71 10.62
CA PHE A 6 2.00 7.93 9.85
C PHE A 6 3.03 8.03 8.71
N HIS A 7 4.30 7.67 8.97
CA HIS A 7 5.30 7.57 7.91
C HIS A 7 4.94 6.52 6.85
N ARG A 8 4.29 5.40 7.21
CA ARG A 8 3.78 4.43 6.22
C ARG A 8 2.70 5.03 5.34
N TYR A 9 1.82 5.87 5.90
CA TYR A 9 0.74 6.51 5.15
C TYR A 9 1.29 7.53 4.17
N ILE A 10 2.24 8.35 4.61
CA ILE A 10 2.92 9.31 3.74
C ILE A 10 3.65 8.58 2.62
N TRP A 11 4.39 7.51 2.93
CA TRP A 11 5.08 6.72 1.91
C TRP A 11 4.10 6.09 0.91
N LEU A 12 2.97 5.56 1.39
CA LEU A 12 1.97 4.95 0.54
C LEU A 12 1.31 6.00 -0.38
N ALA A 13 0.92 7.14 0.18
CA ALA A 13 0.33 8.25 -0.56
C ALA A 13 1.31 8.79 -1.61
N ASP A 14 2.57 9.06 -1.24
CA ASP A 14 3.61 9.52 -2.17
C ASP A 14 3.88 8.48 -3.28
N THR A 15 3.93 7.19 -2.92
CA THR A 15 4.13 6.11 -3.90
C THR A 15 2.98 6.03 -4.90
N ILE A 16 1.74 6.15 -4.44
CA ILE A 16 0.54 6.16 -5.29
C ILE A 16 0.50 7.42 -6.15
N TYR A 17 0.77 8.59 -5.57
CA TYR A 17 0.79 9.87 -6.26
C TYR A 17 1.84 9.91 -7.37
N ARG A 18 3.08 9.45 -7.09
CA ARG A 18 4.17 9.40 -8.09
C ARG A 18 3.92 8.37 -9.19
N ALA A 19 3.32 7.24 -8.86
CA ALA A 19 3.09 6.17 -9.82
C ALA A 19 1.83 6.41 -10.67
N GLY A 20 0.82 7.12 -10.15
CA GLY A 20 -0.49 7.37 -10.77
C GLY A 20 -1.37 6.11 -10.86
N ARG A 21 -0.87 5.05 -11.51
CA ARG A 21 -1.51 3.72 -11.59
C ARG A 21 -0.52 2.67 -11.09
N ILE A 22 -0.81 2.07 -9.94
CA ILE A 22 0.05 1.08 -9.30
C ILE A 22 -0.78 -0.08 -8.75
N THR A 23 -0.23 -1.29 -8.75
CA THR A 23 -0.88 -2.49 -8.20
C THR A 23 -0.39 -2.78 -6.79
N PHE A 24 -1.17 -3.55 -6.02
CA PHE A 24 -0.75 -3.96 -4.66
C PHE A 24 0.58 -4.73 -4.68
N ALA A 25 0.79 -5.61 -5.66
CA ALA A 25 2.04 -6.34 -5.81
C ALA A 25 3.24 -5.40 -6.03
N GLU A 26 3.06 -4.34 -6.81
CA GLU A 26 4.10 -3.34 -7.06
C GLU A 26 4.38 -2.48 -5.82
N ILE A 27 3.33 -2.07 -5.09
CA ILE A 27 3.48 -1.39 -3.80
C ILE A 27 4.25 -2.28 -2.84
N ASN A 28 3.88 -3.55 -2.73
CA ASN A 28 4.54 -4.46 -1.79
C ASN A 28 6.01 -4.73 -2.18
N ARG A 29 6.33 -4.81 -3.48
CA ARG A 29 7.73 -4.88 -3.95
C ARG A 29 8.54 -3.65 -3.54
N ARG A 30 8.00 -2.45 -3.77
CA ARG A 30 8.66 -1.19 -3.36
C ARG A 30 8.77 -1.07 -1.84
N TRP A 31 7.78 -1.56 -1.12
CA TRP A 31 7.77 -1.60 0.34
C TRP A 31 8.88 -2.52 0.86
N LEU A 32 8.98 -3.74 0.35
CA LEU A 32 10.02 -4.71 0.72
C LEU A 32 11.44 -4.20 0.44
N HIS A 33 11.60 -3.37 -0.59
CA HIS A 33 12.87 -2.74 -0.92
C HIS A 33 13.20 -1.53 -0.02
N ASN A 34 12.24 -1.07 0.77
CA ASN A 34 12.40 0.03 1.71
C ASN A 34 12.84 -0.51 3.09
N ASN A 35 13.81 0.17 3.69
CA ASN A 35 14.34 -0.14 5.01
C ASN A 35 13.26 -0.11 6.12
N MET A 36 12.17 0.64 5.90
CA MET A 36 11.03 0.72 6.81
C MET A 36 10.16 -0.56 6.87
N SER A 37 10.31 -1.47 5.90
CA SER A 37 9.55 -2.73 5.91
C SER A 37 10.10 -3.76 6.87
N GLU A 38 11.34 -3.61 7.33
CA GLU A 38 12.07 -4.66 8.07
C GLU A 38 12.08 -6.01 7.31
N GLY A 39 11.99 -5.97 5.97
CA GLY A 39 11.86 -7.15 5.11
C GLY A 39 10.49 -7.83 5.19
N LYS A 40 9.50 -7.22 5.85
CA LYS A 40 8.15 -7.76 5.98
C LYS A 40 7.17 -7.10 5.01
N PRO A 41 6.43 -7.91 4.22
CA PRO A 41 5.42 -7.36 3.34
C PRO A 41 4.28 -6.74 4.14
N ILE A 42 3.57 -5.78 3.54
CA ILE A 42 2.37 -5.22 4.16
C ILE A 42 1.28 -6.30 4.11
N PRO A 43 0.71 -6.71 5.26
CA PRO A 43 -0.40 -7.65 5.23
C PRO A 43 -1.61 -6.99 4.55
N LEU A 44 -2.30 -7.75 3.69
CA LEU A 44 -3.42 -7.25 2.88
C LEU A 44 -4.47 -6.51 3.71
N ARG A 45 -4.78 -7.03 4.91
CA ARG A 45 -5.72 -6.40 5.85
C ARG A 45 -5.27 -5.03 6.33
N ALA A 46 -3.98 -4.86 6.64
CA ALA A 46 -3.44 -3.56 7.04
C ALA A 46 -3.41 -2.62 5.84
N PHE A 47 -3.04 -3.13 4.66
CA PHE A 47 -3.06 -2.35 3.43
C PHE A 47 -4.45 -1.78 3.11
N HIS A 48 -5.52 -2.57 3.24
CA HIS A 48 -6.88 -2.08 3.01
C HIS A 48 -7.22 -0.93 3.96
N LYS A 49 -6.94 -1.09 5.26
CA LYS A 49 -7.17 -0.04 6.26
C LYS A 49 -6.34 1.23 5.98
N HIS A 50 -5.10 1.07 5.54
CA HIS A 50 -4.22 2.18 5.20
C HIS A 50 -4.65 2.88 3.91
N ARG A 51 -5.14 2.11 2.92
CA ARG A 51 -5.69 2.63 1.69
C ARG A 51 -6.94 3.45 1.97
N GLU A 52 -7.89 2.94 2.74
CA GLU A 52 -9.10 3.68 3.11
C GLU A 52 -8.74 5.02 3.77
N ALA A 53 -7.80 5.01 4.71
CA ALA A 53 -7.30 6.24 5.32
C ALA A 53 -6.66 7.18 4.28
N VAL A 54 -5.79 6.68 3.40
CA VAL A 54 -5.14 7.52 2.38
C VAL A 54 -6.13 8.06 1.35
N GLU A 55 -7.13 7.28 0.96
CA GLU A 55 -8.24 7.71 0.10
C GLU A 55 -9.04 8.83 0.77
N GLU A 56 -9.32 8.71 2.06
CA GLU A 56 -10.02 9.73 2.86
C GLU A 56 -9.17 11.00 3.07
N PHE A 57 -7.89 10.86 3.40
CA PHE A 57 -7.01 11.98 3.71
C PHE A 57 -6.53 12.77 2.49
N PHE A 58 -6.34 12.11 1.35
CA PHE A 58 -5.76 12.73 0.15
C PHE A 58 -6.75 12.89 -1.00
N ASP A 59 -8.00 12.39 -0.86
CA ASP A 59 -9.02 12.34 -1.93
C ASP A 59 -8.49 11.73 -3.25
N ILE A 60 -7.48 10.87 -3.14
CA ILE A 60 -6.91 10.15 -4.28
C ILE A 60 -7.75 8.89 -4.47
N ARG A 61 -8.60 8.87 -5.51
CA ARG A 61 -9.23 7.62 -5.96
C ARG A 61 -8.15 6.65 -6.40
N CYS A 62 -7.77 5.72 -5.53
CA CYS A 62 -6.78 4.71 -5.87
C CYS A 62 -7.38 3.78 -6.92
N LEU A 63 -7.00 3.97 -8.19
CA LEU A 63 -7.28 3.04 -9.29
C LEU A 63 -6.41 1.79 -9.15
N LEU A 64 -6.36 1.20 -7.96
CA LEU A 64 -5.82 -0.12 -7.72
C LEU A 64 -6.72 -1.06 -8.51
N GLN A 65 -6.22 -1.51 -9.66
CA GLN A 65 -6.73 -2.71 -10.29
C GLN A 65 -6.41 -3.83 -9.29
N ALA A 66 -7.35 -4.09 -8.39
CA ALA A 66 -7.31 -5.24 -7.52
C ALA A 66 -7.33 -6.43 -8.46
N ASP A 67 -6.14 -6.91 -8.81
CA ASP A 67 -5.99 -8.18 -9.49
C ASP A 67 -6.46 -9.23 -8.49
N GLN A 68 -7.77 -9.48 -8.52
CA GLN A 68 -8.48 -10.56 -7.85
C GLN A 68 -8.09 -11.92 -8.47
N ARG A 69 -6.83 -12.09 -8.91
CA ARG A 69 -6.26 -13.40 -9.23
C ARG A 69 -5.52 -13.96 -8.04
N ILE A 70 -6.15 -13.90 -6.87
CA ILE A 70 -5.94 -14.99 -5.92
C ILE A 70 -6.75 -16.15 -6.48
N LEU A 71 -6.10 -16.92 -7.35
CA LEU A 71 -6.47 -18.29 -7.64
C LEU A 71 -6.48 -19.04 -6.31
N TYR A 72 -7.60 -19.01 -5.59
CA TYR A 72 -7.96 -20.10 -4.68
C TYR A 72 -8.32 -21.30 -5.56
N ARG A 73 -7.30 -21.94 -6.12
CA ARG A 73 -7.39 -23.33 -6.54
C ARG A 73 -7.14 -24.15 -5.29
N LYS A 74 -8.22 -24.70 -4.72
CA LYS A 74 -8.16 -25.94 -3.96
C LYS A 74 -8.75 -27.03 -4.83
#